data_AF-A0A8S3H594-F1
#
_entry.id   AF-A0A8S3H594-F1
#
_cell.length_a   1.000
_cell.length_b   1.000
_cell.length_c   1.000
_cell.angle_alpha   90.00
_cell.angle_beta   90.00
_cell.angle_gamma   90.00
#
_symmetry.space_group_name_H-M   'P 1'
#
loop_
_entity.id
_entity.type
_entity.pdbx_description
1 polymer ?
#
loop_
_entity_poly.entity_id
_entity_poly.type
_entity_poly.pdbx_seq_one_letter_code
_entity_poly.pdbx_strand_id
1 'polypeptide(L)'
;TPVYHVADRTPLRRHRCFKKNEIQILHQAYNRDSHPSAETLQQLAAHLEAPIEKVRQWFKNRRHSDKQKKRIIPMTETTSN
;
A
#
# COMPACT_ATOMS: atom_id res chain seq x y z
N THR A 1 -44.69 -0.40 -13.33
CA THR A 1 -43.73 0.72 -13.37
C THR A 1 -42.51 0.35 -12.55
N PRO A 2 -41.37 -0.01 -13.15
CA PRO A 2 -40.15 -0.22 -12.37
C PRO A 2 -39.54 1.14 -12.07
N VAL A 3 -39.55 1.56 -10.82
CA VAL A 3 -39.00 2.85 -10.39
C VAL A 3 -37.89 2.59 -9.39
N TYR A 4 -36.65 2.41 -9.88
CA TYR A 4 -35.42 2.81 -9.18
C TYR A 4 -34.30 2.95 -10.21
N HIS A 5 -34.19 4.14 -10.81
CA HIS A 5 -32.92 4.63 -11.32
C HIS A 5 -32.35 5.57 -10.27
N VAL A 6 -31.30 5.14 -9.58
CA VAL A 6 -30.10 5.96 -9.36
C VAL A 6 -28.97 4.98 -9.07
N ALA A 7 -28.26 4.57 -10.12
CA ALA A 7 -26.88 4.16 -9.95
C ALA A 7 -26.19 5.36 -9.28
N ASP A 8 -25.95 5.24 -7.97
CA ASP A 8 -25.01 6.09 -7.26
C ASP A 8 -23.69 5.89 -7.98
N ARG A 9 -23.41 6.75 -8.96
CA ARG A 9 -22.10 6.88 -9.56
C ARG A 9 -21.26 7.54 -8.49
N THR A 10 -20.93 6.77 -7.46
CA THR A 10 -19.93 7.12 -6.46
C THR A 10 -18.73 7.58 -7.30
N PRO A 11 -18.31 8.85 -7.21
CA PRO A 11 -17.37 9.42 -8.14
C PRO A 11 -16.16 8.50 -8.17
N LEU A 12 -15.87 7.91 -9.35
CA LEU A 12 -14.78 6.96 -9.58
C LEU A 12 -13.58 7.50 -8.82
N ARG A 13 -13.30 6.91 -7.63
CA ARG A 13 -12.38 7.51 -6.67
C ARG A 13 -11.09 7.74 -7.42
N ARG A 14 -10.73 9.02 -7.66
CA ARG A 14 -9.46 9.36 -8.30
C ARG A 14 -8.41 8.54 -7.56
N HIS A 15 -7.75 7.63 -8.28
CA HIS A 15 -6.71 6.81 -7.69
C HIS A 15 -5.58 7.74 -7.28
N ARG A 16 -5.63 8.25 -6.05
CA ARG A 16 -4.52 8.98 -5.45
C ARG A 16 -3.35 8.02 -5.41
N CYS A 17 -2.34 8.33 -6.21
CA CYS A 17 -1.04 7.69 -6.16
C CYS A 17 -0.17 8.46 -5.18
N PHE A 18 0.62 7.76 -4.39
CA PHE A 18 1.65 8.40 -3.57
C PHE A 18 2.74 8.94 -4.50
N LYS A 19 3.14 10.19 -4.30
CA LYS A 19 4.31 10.80 -4.93
C LYS A 19 5.58 10.09 -4.47
N LYS A 20 6.68 10.27 -5.21
CA LYS A 20 7.98 9.65 -4.88
C LYS A 20 8.42 9.94 -3.45
N ASN A 21 8.24 11.17 -2.98
CA ASN A 21 8.61 11.58 -1.61
C ASN A 21 7.75 10.88 -0.55
N GLU A 22 6.44 10.78 -0.78
CA GLU A 22 5.51 10.06 0.11
C GLU A 22 5.86 8.56 0.17
N ILE A 23 6.23 7.96 -0.98
CA ILE A 23 6.67 6.57 -1.06
C ILE A 23 7.96 6.34 -0.24
N GLN A 24 8.91 7.28 -0.25
CA GLN A 24 10.13 7.16 0.55
C GLN A 24 9.83 7.13 2.06
N ILE A 25 8.92 7.99 2.52
CA ILE A 25 8.48 8.02 3.92
C ILE A 25 7.81 6.69 4.30
N LEU A 26 6.92 6.18 3.45
CA LEU A 26 6.28 4.88 3.66
C LEU A 26 7.29 3.72 3.69
N HIS A 27 8.34 3.77 2.85
CA HIS A 27 9.43 2.79 2.89
C HIS A 27 10.25 2.87 4.17
N GLN A 28 10.60 4.07 4.62
CA GLN A 28 11.35 4.26 5.85
C GLN A 28 10.57 3.71 7.06
N ALA A 29 9.26 3.96 7.11
CA ALA A 29 8.38 3.39 8.12
C ALA A 29 8.32 1.85 8.02
N TYR A 30 8.18 1.30 6.81
CA TYR A 30 8.14 -0.15 6.57
C TYR A 30 9.42 -0.87 7.00
N ASN A 31 10.58 -0.24 6.82
CA ASN A 31 11.87 -0.80 7.24
C ASN A 31 11.99 -0.90 8.77
N ARG A 32 11.28 -0.04 9.52
CA ARG A 32 11.22 -0.12 10.99
C ARG A 32 10.21 -1.16 11.43
N ASP A 33 9.03 -1.14 10.82
CA ASP A 33 7.95 -2.05 11.15
C ASP A 33 7.12 -2.42 9.91
N SER A 34 7.06 -3.72 9.60
CA SER A 34 6.35 -4.25 8.44
C SER A 34 4.83 -4.40 8.68
N HIS A 35 4.37 -4.27 9.93
CA HIS A 35 2.99 -4.46 10.37
C HIS A 35 2.53 -3.31 11.26
N PRO A 36 2.54 -2.06 10.75
CA PRO A 36 2.35 -0.90 11.60
C PRO A 36 0.99 -0.96 12.30
N SER A 37 0.99 -0.58 13.58
CA SER A 37 -0.22 -0.46 14.37
C SER A 37 -1.15 0.62 13.79
N ALA A 38 -2.42 0.61 14.22
CA ALA A 38 -3.40 1.58 13.76
C ALA A 38 -2.95 3.03 14.04
N GLU A 39 -2.30 3.27 15.18
CA GLU A 39 -1.77 4.57 15.58
C GLU A 39 -0.66 5.04 14.62
N THR A 40 0.31 4.17 14.30
CA THR A 40 1.37 4.48 13.34
C THR A 40 0.80 4.77 11.94
N LEU A 41 -0.21 4.01 11.51
CA LEU A 41 -0.91 4.26 10.24
C LEU A 41 -1.62 5.63 10.24
N GLN A 42 -2.22 6.03 11.35
CA GLN A 42 -2.85 7.34 11.52
C GLN A 42 -1.83 8.48 11.45
N GLN A 43 -0.69 8.33 12.14
CA GLN A 43 0.40 9.32 12.08
C GLN A 43 0.93 9.49 10.65
N LEU A 44 1.17 8.39 9.94
CA LEU A 44 1.60 8.43 8.53
C LEU A 44 0.54 9.06 7.63
N ALA A 45 -0.73 8.73 7.84
CA ALA A 45 -1.83 9.30 7.07
C ALA A 45 -1.95 10.82 7.26
N ALA A 46 -1.83 11.30 8.50
CA ALA A 46 -1.81 12.73 8.81
C ALA A 46 -0.60 13.42 8.19
N HIS A 47 0.60 12.83 8.31
CA HIS A 47 1.82 13.38 7.77
C HIS A 47 1.82 13.46 6.23
N LEU A 48 1.20 12.50 5.56
CA LEU A 48 1.11 12.42 4.10
C LEU A 48 -0.14 13.09 3.53
N GLU A 49 -1.00 13.66 4.37
CA GLU A 49 -2.32 14.17 4.00
C GLU A 49 -3.09 13.17 3.10
N ALA A 50 -3.07 11.91 3.51
CA ALA A 50 -3.60 10.78 2.76
C ALA A 50 -4.61 10.01 3.61
N PRO A 51 -5.65 9.40 3.00
CA PRO A 51 -6.55 8.53 3.74
C PRO A 51 -5.79 7.33 4.35
N ILE A 52 -6.06 7.02 5.61
CA ILE A 52 -5.48 5.87 6.34
C ILE A 52 -5.65 4.57 5.55
N GLU A 53 -6.78 4.40 4.88
CA GLU A 53 -7.06 3.22 4.05
C GLU A 53 -6.06 3.04 2.90
N LYS A 54 -5.60 4.13 2.28
CA LYS A 54 -4.58 4.10 1.23
C LYS A 54 -3.22 3.72 1.77
N VAL A 55 -2.86 4.22 2.95
CA VAL A 55 -1.64 3.84 3.66
C VAL A 55 -1.70 2.35 3.99
N ARG A 56 -2.79 1.87 4.60
CA ARG A 56 -3.03 0.46 4.90
C ARG A 56 -2.91 -0.43 3.66
N GLN A 57 -3.53 -0.03 2.55
CA GLN A 57 -3.45 -0.77 1.29
C GLN A 57 -2.02 -0.78 0.73
N TRP A 58 -1.27 0.31 0.86
CA TRP A 58 0.14 0.34 0.48
C TRP A 58 0.96 -0.67 1.27
N PHE A 59 0.79 -0.78 2.59
CA PHE A 59 1.48 -1.78 3.41
C PHE A 59 1.08 -3.22 3.06
N LYS A 60 -0.20 -3.45 2.72
CA LYS A 60 -0.65 -4.75 2.18
C LYS A 60 0.03 -5.06 0.85
N ASN A 61 -0.04 -4.14 -0.11
CA ASN A 61 0.56 -4.30 -1.45
C ASN A 61 2.08 -4.50 -1.36
N ARG A 62 2.76 -3.76 -0.47
CA ARG A 62 4.21 -3.88 -0.29
C ARG A 62 4.61 -5.27 0.19
N ARG A 63 3.88 -5.85 1.15
CA ARG A 63 4.08 -7.23 1.61
C ARG A 63 3.78 -8.26 0.52
N HIS A 64 2.72 -8.04 -0.26
CA HIS A 64 2.45 -8.87 -1.44
C HIS A 64 3.61 -8.82 -2.43
N SER A 65 4.12 -7.63 -2.77
CA SER A 65 5.28 -7.49 -3.66
C SER A 65 6.53 -8.16 -3.09
N ASP A 66 6.78 -8.07 -1.78
CA ASP A 66 7.91 -8.77 -1.13
C ASP A 66 7.78 -10.29 -1.27
N LYS A 67 6.59 -10.84 -1.00
CA LYS A 67 6.30 -12.26 -1.19
C LYS A 67 6.46 -12.69 -2.65
N GLN A 68 6.02 -11.86 -3.60
CA GLN A 68 6.17 -12.16 -5.02
C GLN A 68 7.63 -12.06 -5.46
N LYS A 69 8.42 -11.11 -4.97
CA LYS A 69 9.87 -11.08 -5.23
C LYS A 69 10.55 -12.36 -4.77
N LYS A 70 10.22 -12.86 -3.57
CA LYS A 70 10.73 -14.15 -3.07
C LYS A 70 10.32 -15.35 -3.92
N ARG A 71 9.22 -15.26 -4.67
CA ARG A 71 8.73 -16.33 -5.56
C ARG A 71 9.28 -16.23 -6.98
N ILE A 72 9.59 -15.02 -7.45
CA ILE A 72 10.10 -14.72 -8.79
C ILE A 72 11.64 -14.76 -8.80
N ILE A 73 12.30 -14.86 -7.64
CA ILE A 73 13.72 -15.22 -7.52
C ILE A 73 13.81 -16.74 -7.25
N PRO A 74 13.78 -17.60 -8.29
CA PRO A 74 14.27 -18.96 -8.16
C PRO A 74 15.81 -18.92 -8.14
N MET A 75 16.37 -19.54 -7.09
CA MET A 75 17.68 -20.20 -7.06
C MET A 75 18.63 -19.92 -8.25
N THR A 76 19.50 -18.92 -8.11
CA THR A 76 20.79 -18.88 -8.81
C THR A 76 21.88 -18.46 -7.82
N GLU A 77 22.81 -19.38 -7.56
CA GLU A 77 24.16 -19.19 -6.98
C GLU A 77 24.25 -18.97 -5.45
N THR A 78 24.51 -20.01 -4.65
CA THR A 78 25.91 -20.42 -4.38
C THR A 78 25.99 -21.94 -4.11
N THR A 79 26.44 -22.67 -5.12
CA THR A 79 27.35 -23.81 -4.95
C THR A 79 28.78 -23.26 -5.02
N SER A 80 29.66 -23.71 -4.13
CA SER A 80 31.13 -23.55 -4.13
C SER A 80 31.69 -22.18 -3.67
N ASN A 81 32.27 -22.11 -2.47
CA ASN A 81 33.67 -22.47 -2.22
C ASN A 81 33.91 -22.75 -0.73
#